data_AF-A0A8X6MKF3-F1
#
_entry.id   AF-A0A8X6MKF3-F1
#
_cell.length_a   1.000
_cell.length_b   1.000
_cell.length_c   1.000
_cell.angle_alpha   90.00
_cell.angle_beta   90.00
_cell.angle_gamma   90.00
#
_symmetry.space_group_name_H-M   'P 1'
#
loop_
_entity.id
_entity.type
_entity.pdbx_description
1 polymer ?
#
loop_
_entity_poly.entity_id
_entity_poly.type
_entity_poly.pdbx_seq_one_letter_code
_entity_poly.pdbx_strand_id
1 'polypeptide(L)'
;MLYLTYPTALSLAVTIPKVIIKPAFTFCSNGLVNRTYFCNEYPNLCMKPKNLSRYCENYPFMCGGDISNFKIVKTSVPKPLRMEKLEALRHTLLSSNYSLSKGNPWGFSISGSQMKKNFIYRRSNGLYFVCYSSNLHLDDNAEPDKWNFKSSRTETRNLINYFNIEMPAHETSSDWRHPAVIFAVHSPFIRVNPSVDPNVLKLGHDYEIIVRLEAEEHLLPHPFHTNCTDYEEIWRKNNKTGPRSQE
;
A
#
# COMPACT_ATOMS: atom_id res chain seq x y z
N MET A 1 -42.39 -28.96 -21.61
CA MET A 1 -41.79 -27.85 -20.85
C MET A 1 -41.65 -26.68 -21.81
N LEU A 2 -42.47 -25.63 -21.66
CA LEU A 2 -42.47 -24.44 -22.52
C LEU A 2 -41.49 -23.42 -21.93
N TYR A 3 -40.43 -23.06 -22.66
CA TYR A 3 -39.56 -21.94 -22.32
C TYR A 3 -40.04 -20.72 -23.10
N LEU A 4 -40.69 -19.77 -22.43
CA LEU A 4 -40.97 -18.45 -22.97
C LEU A 4 -39.71 -17.60 -22.85
N THR A 5 -38.92 -17.50 -23.91
CA THR A 5 -37.80 -16.55 -24.00
C THR A 5 -38.35 -15.19 -24.40
N TYR A 6 -38.60 -14.32 -23.41
CA TYR A 6 -38.89 -12.92 -23.70
C TYR A 6 -37.63 -12.26 -24.27
N PRO A 7 -37.72 -11.49 -25.37
CA PRO A 7 -36.58 -10.75 -25.90
C PRO A 7 -36.16 -9.71 -24.87
N THR A 8 -35.00 -9.94 -24.26
CA THR A 8 -34.39 -8.98 -23.34
C THR A 8 -33.71 -7.91 -24.18
N ALA A 9 -34.32 -6.73 -24.29
CA ALA A 9 -33.71 -5.59 -24.94
C ALA A 9 -32.66 -4.98 -23.99
N LEU A 10 -31.38 -5.18 -24.30
CA LEU A 10 -30.27 -4.52 -23.60
C LEU A 10 -30.02 -3.16 -24.26
N SER A 11 -30.31 -2.07 -23.54
CA SER A 11 -29.94 -0.72 -23.97
C SER A 11 -28.58 -0.34 -23.37
N LEU A 12 -27.57 -0.19 -24.22
CA LEU A 12 -26.22 0.20 -23.83
C LEU A 12 -25.94 1.62 -24.32
N ALA A 13 -25.63 2.53 -23.40
CA ALA A 13 -25.14 3.86 -23.73
C ALA A 13 -23.65 3.94 -23.36
N VAL A 14 -22.78 4.04 -24.36
CA VAL A 14 -21.34 4.21 -24.15
C VAL A 14 -21.00 5.69 -24.23
N THR A 15 -20.37 6.22 -23.18
CA THR A 15 -19.93 7.62 -23.15
C THR A 15 -18.48 7.70 -22.71
N ILE A 16 -17.74 8.68 -23.23
CA ILE A 16 -16.37 8.97 -22.78
C ILE A 16 -16.45 10.08 -21.74
N PRO A 17 -16.18 9.80 -20.46
CA PRO A 17 -16.26 10.81 -19.41
C PRO A 17 -15.16 11.86 -19.59
N LYS A 18 -15.53 13.14 -19.50
CA LYS A 18 -14.57 14.26 -19.46
C LYS A 18 -13.83 14.34 -18.11
N VAL A 19 -14.49 13.84 -17.07
CA VAL A 19 -14.02 13.86 -15.68
C VAL A 19 -14.16 12.46 -15.13
N ILE A 20 -13.08 11.91 -14.59
CA ILE A 20 -13.09 10.62 -13.90
C ILE A 20 -12.64 10.80 -12.46
N ILE A 21 -13.08 9.91 -11.58
CA ILE A 21 -12.52 9.80 -10.24
C ILE A 21 -11.09 9.28 -10.36
N LYS A 22 -10.12 9.93 -9.70
CA LYS A 22 -8.74 9.43 -9.68
C LYS A 22 -8.70 8.10 -8.93
N PRO A 23 -7.87 7.13 -9.34
CA PRO A 23 -7.70 5.92 -8.55
C PRO A 23 -6.98 6.24 -7.23
N ALA A 24 -7.11 5.33 -6.27
CA ALA A 24 -6.22 5.24 -5.13
C ALA A 24 -4.93 4.52 -5.51
N PHE A 25 -3.82 5.01 -4.96
CA PHE A 25 -2.50 4.39 -5.10
C PHE A 25 -2.02 3.96 -3.72
N THR A 26 -1.79 2.68 -3.52
CA THR A 26 -1.31 2.14 -2.24
C THR A 26 0.10 1.57 -2.41
N PHE A 27 1.03 2.02 -1.58
CA PHE A 27 2.42 1.57 -1.53
C PHE A 27 2.71 0.95 -0.17
N CYS A 28 3.26 -0.25 -0.14
CA CYS A 28 3.63 -0.97 1.07
C CYS A 28 5.12 -1.30 1.04
N SER A 29 5.81 -1.06 2.15
CA SER A 29 7.19 -1.52 2.29
C SER A 29 7.21 -3.04 2.56
N ASN A 30 8.06 -3.78 1.84
CA ASN A 30 8.37 -5.16 2.21
C ASN A 30 9.40 -5.25 3.36
N GLY A 31 10.09 -4.14 3.66
CA GLY A 31 10.95 -3.97 4.81
C GLY A 31 10.09 -3.65 6.03
N LEU A 32 10.09 -4.55 7.01
CA LEU A 32 9.16 -4.48 8.15
C LEU A 32 9.43 -3.26 9.03
N VAL A 33 10.68 -3.07 9.44
CA VAL A 33 11.07 -1.99 10.34
C VAL A 33 12.46 -1.46 9.99
N ASN A 34 12.76 -0.26 10.45
CA ASN A 34 14.11 0.28 10.49
C ASN A 34 14.97 -0.56 11.46
N ARG A 35 16.03 -1.15 10.93
CA ARG A 35 16.91 -2.09 11.62
C ARG A 35 17.64 -1.42 12.78
N THR A 36 18.23 -0.25 12.57
CA THR A 36 18.97 0.47 13.61
C THR A 36 18.04 0.84 14.76
N TYR A 37 16.87 1.39 14.47
CA TYR A 37 15.84 1.69 15.45
C TYR A 37 15.44 0.43 16.24
N PHE A 38 15.07 -0.64 15.52
CA PHE A 38 14.61 -1.88 16.13
C PHE A 38 15.67 -2.52 17.03
N CYS A 39 16.93 -2.55 16.59
CA CYS A 39 18.02 -3.15 17.36
C CYS A 39 18.50 -2.31 18.54
N ASN A 40 18.18 -1.01 18.56
CA ASN A 40 18.40 -0.15 19.72
C ASN A 40 17.33 -0.40 20.79
N GLU A 41 16.07 -0.56 20.37
CA GLU A 41 14.95 -0.81 21.29
C GLU A 41 14.92 -2.28 21.80
N TYR A 42 15.26 -3.24 20.93
CA TYR A 42 15.24 -4.68 21.23
C TYR A 42 16.60 -5.34 20.93
N PRO A 43 17.66 -4.99 21.68
CA PRO A 43 19.01 -5.47 21.41
C PRO A 43 19.15 -7.00 21.55
N ASN A 44 18.36 -7.62 22.43
CA ASN A 44 18.30 -9.07 22.63
C ASN A 44 17.77 -9.83 21.39
N LEU A 45 17.00 -9.17 20.54
CA LEU A 45 16.46 -9.72 19.29
C LEU A 45 17.38 -9.48 18.08
N CYS A 46 18.52 -8.85 18.28
CA CYS A 46 19.50 -8.58 17.24
C CYS A 46 20.84 -9.27 17.49
N MET A 47 21.62 -9.48 16.43
CA MET A 47 22.94 -10.09 16.50
C MET A 47 23.91 -9.43 15.53
N LYS A 48 25.20 -9.46 15.86
CA LYS A 48 26.27 -9.11 14.93
C LYS A 48 26.62 -10.34 14.08
N PRO A 49 26.71 -10.24 12.74
CA PRO A 49 27.16 -11.34 11.90
C PRO A 49 28.55 -11.82 12.34
N LYS A 50 28.78 -13.15 12.36
CA LYS A 50 30.09 -13.73 12.74
C LYS A 50 31.23 -13.28 11.82
N ASN A 51 30.95 -13.18 10.52
CA ASN A 51 31.87 -12.68 9.52
C ASN A 51 31.16 -11.56 8.74
N LEU A 52 31.48 -10.31 9.08
CA LEU A 52 30.83 -9.14 8.52
C LEU A 52 31.19 -8.96 7.04
N SER A 53 32.45 -9.17 6.64
CA SER A 53 32.87 -9.04 5.25
C SER A 53 32.11 -9.99 4.33
N ARG A 54 32.08 -11.28 4.68
CA ARG A 54 31.32 -12.30 3.91
C ARG A 54 29.82 -12.02 3.91
N TYR A 55 29.29 -11.46 5.00
CA TYR A 55 27.90 -11.03 5.05
C TYR A 55 27.62 -9.94 4.01
N CYS A 56 28.47 -8.92 3.97
CA CYS A 56 28.32 -7.79 3.06
C CYS A 56 28.58 -8.15 1.59
N GLU A 57 29.44 -9.15 1.31
CA GLU A 57 29.58 -9.72 -0.04
C GLU A 57 28.27 -10.34 -0.53
N ASN A 58 27.57 -11.06 0.34
CA ASN A 58 26.30 -11.71 -0.01
C ASN A 58 25.11 -10.73 -0.02
N TYR A 59 25.16 -9.69 0.82
CA TYR A 59 24.06 -8.72 1.01
C TYR A 59 24.59 -7.28 0.96
N PRO A 60 25.14 -6.83 -0.19
CA PRO A 60 25.81 -5.53 -0.29
C PRO A 60 24.88 -4.36 0.02
N PHE A 61 23.60 -4.48 -0.34
CA PHE A 61 22.57 -3.47 -0.06
C PHE A 61 22.31 -3.23 1.44
N MET A 62 22.64 -4.20 2.31
CA MET A 62 22.47 -4.05 3.75
C MET A 62 23.62 -3.30 4.41
N CYS A 63 24.80 -3.29 3.80
CA CYS A 63 26.04 -2.80 4.38
C CYS A 63 26.45 -1.41 3.90
N GLY A 64 25.49 -0.54 3.59
CA GLY A 64 25.75 0.87 3.29
C GLY A 64 26.06 1.66 4.56
N GLY A 65 27.03 2.59 4.49
CA GLY A 65 27.37 3.51 5.57
C GLY A 65 28.39 2.95 6.59
N ASP A 66 28.35 3.46 7.83
CA ASP A 66 29.19 2.98 8.92
C ASP A 66 28.69 1.63 9.46
N ILE A 67 29.52 0.59 9.33
CA ILE A 67 29.22 -0.78 9.74
C ILE A 67 29.84 -1.17 11.09
N SER A 68 30.46 -0.23 11.81
CA SER A 68 31.12 -0.48 13.10
C SER A 68 30.20 -1.18 14.12
N ASN A 69 28.96 -0.68 14.22
CA ASN A 69 27.89 -1.15 15.11
C ASN A 69 26.83 -2.00 14.41
N PHE A 70 27.17 -2.59 13.25
CA PHE A 70 26.23 -3.36 12.43
C PHE A 70 25.62 -4.53 13.20
N LYS A 71 24.28 -4.51 13.31
CA LYS A 71 23.48 -5.58 13.90
C LYS A 71 22.33 -5.89 12.96
N ILE A 72 21.94 -7.17 12.91
CA ILE A 72 20.80 -7.65 12.13
C ILE A 72 19.77 -8.27 13.06
N VAL A 73 18.51 -8.24 12.65
CA VAL A 73 17.44 -8.93 13.37
C VAL A 73 17.68 -10.44 13.29
N LYS A 74 17.61 -11.15 14.41
CA LYS A 74 17.80 -12.60 14.46
C LYS A 74 16.70 -13.28 13.63
N THR A 75 17.07 -13.97 12.56
CA THR A 75 16.12 -14.69 11.70
C THR A 75 15.62 -15.98 12.35
N SER A 76 16.51 -16.65 13.08
CA SER A 76 16.26 -17.91 13.77
C SER A 76 16.29 -17.65 15.28
N VAL A 77 15.11 -17.54 15.89
CA VAL A 77 14.98 -17.43 17.35
C VAL A 77 14.33 -18.70 17.90
N PRO A 78 14.76 -19.20 19.08
CA PRO A 78 14.06 -20.27 19.79
C PRO A 78 12.56 -19.98 19.91
N LYS A 79 11.71 -21.02 19.95
CA LYS A 79 10.25 -20.88 20.06
C LYS A 79 9.77 -19.81 21.06
N PRO A 80 10.28 -19.72 22.31
CA PRO A 80 9.81 -18.69 23.25
C PRO A 80 10.10 -17.25 22.76
N LEU A 81 11.27 -17.04 22.16
CA LEU A 81 11.70 -15.75 21.61
C LEU A 81 11.01 -15.39 20.29
N ARG A 82 10.30 -16.34 19.65
CA ARG A 82 9.56 -16.09 18.40
C ARG A 82 8.34 -15.21 18.63
N MET A 83 7.61 -15.44 19.72
CA MET A 83 6.45 -14.61 20.09
C MET A 83 6.90 -13.22 20.52
N GLU A 84 7.93 -13.14 21.35
CA GLU A 84 8.55 -11.87 21.75
C GLU A 84 9.02 -11.06 20.53
N LYS A 85 9.67 -11.70 19.56
CA LYS A 85 10.04 -11.04 18.30
C LYS A 85 8.83 -10.50 17.52
N LEU A 86 7.76 -11.30 17.43
CA LEU A 86 6.55 -10.90 16.72
C LEU A 86 5.86 -9.72 17.41
N GLU A 87 5.80 -9.74 18.74
CA GLU A 87 5.24 -8.66 19.56
C GLU A 87 6.08 -7.40 19.49
N ALA A 88 7.41 -7.50 19.57
CA ALA A 88 8.31 -6.37 19.39
C ALA A 88 8.17 -5.73 18.00
N LEU A 89 8.07 -6.56 16.96
CA LEU A 89 7.81 -6.09 15.59
C LEU A 89 6.44 -5.40 15.50
N ARG A 90 5.38 -5.99 16.06
CA ARG A 90 4.05 -5.36 16.10
C ARG A 90 4.05 -4.05 16.87
N HIS A 91 4.71 -4.01 18.02
CA HIS A 91 4.80 -2.81 18.86
C HIS A 91 5.53 -1.69 18.13
N THR A 92 6.70 -1.99 17.53
CA THR A 92 7.42 -1.05 16.65
C THR A 92 6.53 -0.62 15.48
N LEU A 93 5.75 -1.57 14.93
CA LEU A 93 4.91 -1.32 13.78
C LEU A 93 3.65 -0.51 14.09
N LEU A 94 3.23 -0.42 15.35
CA LEU A 94 2.02 0.28 15.75
C LEU A 94 2.32 1.52 16.60
N SER A 95 3.56 1.69 17.06
CA SER A 95 3.96 2.84 17.87
C SER A 95 3.79 4.13 17.07
N SER A 96 2.81 4.95 17.46
CA SER A 96 2.54 6.28 16.91
C SER A 96 3.47 7.35 17.49
N ASN A 97 4.15 7.07 18.60
CA ASN A 97 5.05 7.98 19.31
C ASN A 97 6.41 8.11 18.60
N TYR A 98 6.37 8.75 17.43
CA TYR A 98 7.54 9.22 16.74
C TYR A 98 8.09 10.46 17.44
N SER A 99 9.28 10.35 18.04
CA SER A 99 10.10 11.51 18.37
C SER A 99 11.16 11.66 17.28
N LEU A 100 11.22 12.84 16.65
CA LEU A 100 12.20 13.19 15.61
C LEU A 100 13.65 12.85 16.01
N SER A 101 13.96 12.81 17.31
CA SER A 101 15.30 12.49 17.83
C SER A 101 15.70 11.02 17.72
N LYS A 102 14.76 10.08 17.50
CA LYS A 102 15.03 8.63 17.47
C LYS A 102 15.07 8.01 16.07
N GLY A 103 14.81 8.79 15.01
CA GLY A 103 14.77 8.30 13.62
C GLY A 103 13.44 7.65 13.21
N ASN A 104 13.24 7.44 11.90
CA ASN A 104 12.00 6.87 11.34
C ASN A 104 11.95 5.33 11.54
N PRO A 105 11.02 4.77 12.34
CA PRO A 105 10.97 3.34 12.63
C PRO A 105 10.48 2.48 11.44
N TRP A 106 9.96 3.10 10.39
CA TRP A 106 9.32 2.44 9.25
C TRP A 106 10.30 2.11 8.11
N GLY A 107 11.51 2.68 8.13
CA GLY A 107 12.53 2.47 7.09
C GLY A 107 12.07 2.86 5.67
N PHE A 108 10.96 3.59 5.56
CA PHE A 108 10.28 3.93 4.32
C PHE A 108 9.57 5.28 4.51
N SER A 109 9.70 6.17 3.54
CA SER A 109 8.96 7.42 3.40
C SER A 109 8.49 7.58 1.97
N ILE A 110 7.34 8.21 1.81
CA ILE A 110 6.79 8.55 0.51
C ILE A 110 6.32 10.00 0.56
N SER A 111 6.72 10.76 -0.45
CA SER A 111 6.30 12.15 -0.66
C SER A 111 5.55 12.27 -1.99
N GLY A 112 4.54 13.14 -2.02
CA GLY A 112 3.58 13.26 -3.12
C GLY A 112 2.25 13.82 -2.63
N SER A 113 1.17 13.60 -3.38
CA SER A 113 -0.23 13.87 -2.94
C SER A 113 -0.50 13.46 -1.49
N GLN A 114 -1.52 14.00 -0.83
CA GLN A 114 -1.85 13.67 0.56
C GLN A 114 -1.93 12.15 0.81
N MET A 115 -0.90 11.61 1.48
CA MET A 115 -0.78 10.17 1.76
C MET A 115 -1.37 9.86 3.14
N LYS A 116 -2.23 8.85 3.20
CA LYS A 116 -2.76 8.29 4.44
C LYS A 116 -1.99 7.04 4.80
N LYS A 117 -1.51 6.95 6.04
CA LYS A 117 -0.84 5.76 6.55
C LYS A 117 -1.89 4.72 6.93
N ASN A 118 -1.73 3.51 6.41
CA ASN A 118 -2.60 2.37 6.66
C ASN A 118 -1.79 1.14 7.06
N PHE A 119 -2.41 0.24 7.81
CA PHE A 119 -1.79 -1.03 8.23
C PHE A 119 -2.53 -2.19 7.61
N ILE A 120 -1.79 -3.04 6.89
CA ILE A 120 -2.36 -4.21 6.23
C ILE A 120 -1.90 -5.47 6.94
N TYR A 121 -2.85 -6.22 7.50
CA TYR A 121 -2.57 -7.47 8.19
C TYR A 121 -2.26 -8.60 7.19
N ARG A 122 -1.10 -9.25 7.38
CA ARG A 122 -0.71 -10.42 6.62
C ARG A 122 -0.94 -11.68 7.45
N ARG A 123 -1.99 -12.44 7.11
CA ARG A 123 -2.36 -13.68 7.81
C ARG A 123 -1.24 -14.71 7.87
N SER A 124 -0.41 -14.82 6.83
CA SER A 124 0.61 -15.88 6.72
C SER A 124 1.72 -15.81 7.77
N ASN A 125 2.02 -14.62 8.31
CA ASN A 125 3.06 -14.43 9.32
C ASN A 125 2.59 -13.63 10.54
N GLY A 126 1.31 -13.23 10.58
CA GLY A 126 0.74 -12.46 11.69
C GLY A 126 1.32 -11.05 11.82
N LEU A 127 1.99 -10.53 10.80
CA LEU A 127 2.60 -9.20 10.79
C LEU A 127 1.73 -8.19 10.05
N TYR A 128 1.91 -6.92 10.38
CA TYR A 128 1.34 -5.80 9.63
C TYR A 128 2.39 -5.26 8.66
N PHE A 129 1.97 -4.90 7.46
CA PHE A 129 2.75 -4.03 6.59
C PHE A 129 2.33 -2.59 6.81
N VAL A 130 3.32 -1.70 6.85
CA VAL A 130 3.06 -0.27 6.76
C VAL A 130 2.87 0.08 5.30
N CYS A 131 1.71 0.65 5.04
CA CYS A 131 1.33 1.10 3.71
C CYS A 131 0.93 2.57 3.76
N TYR A 132 1.07 3.22 2.62
CA TYR A 132 0.69 4.60 2.41
C TYR A 132 -0.20 4.64 1.18
N SER A 133 -1.38 5.23 1.33
CA SER A 133 -2.38 5.31 0.28
C SER A 133 -2.69 6.76 -0.07
N SER A 134 -2.61 7.09 -1.35
CA SER A 134 -3.13 8.35 -1.90
C SER A 134 -4.59 8.17 -2.32
N ASN A 135 -5.41 9.21 -2.13
CA ASN A 135 -6.80 9.27 -2.59
C ASN A 135 -7.67 8.07 -2.14
N LEU A 136 -7.43 7.57 -0.92
CA LEU A 136 -8.22 6.51 -0.29
C LEU A 136 -9.29 7.15 0.61
N HIS A 137 -10.55 6.78 0.42
CA HIS A 137 -11.73 7.37 1.08
C HIS A 137 -12.63 6.28 1.67
N LEU A 138 -12.10 5.54 2.65
CA LEU A 138 -12.87 4.52 3.37
C LEU A 138 -13.68 5.14 4.51
N ASP A 139 -13.01 5.92 5.35
CA ASP A 139 -13.52 6.34 6.66
C ASP A 139 -13.56 7.87 6.84
N ASP A 140 -13.32 8.64 5.77
CA ASP A 140 -13.33 10.10 5.82
C ASP A 140 -14.47 10.74 5.01
N ASN A 141 -14.80 11.97 5.40
CA ASN A 141 -15.86 12.76 4.80
C ASN A 141 -15.43 13.55 3.55
N ALA A 142 -14.17 13.41 3.13
CA ALA A 142 -13.67 14.10 1.95
C ALA A 142 -14.19 13.41 0.69
N GLU A 143 -14.34 14.21 -0.37
CA GLU A 143 -14.61 13.68 -1.70
C GLU A 143 -13.30 13.18 -2.32
N PRO A 144 -13.35 12.13 -3.16
CA PRO A 144 -12.17 11.69 -3.88
C PRO A 144 -11.75 12.73 -4.91
N ASP A 145 -10.44 12.81 -5.13
CA ASP A 145 -9.87 13.64 -6.17
C ASP A 145 -10.40 13.22 -7.54
N LYS A 146 -10.62 14.21 -8.41
CA LYS A 146 -11.09 14.00 -9.78
C LYS A 146 -10.02 14.42 -10.78
N TRP A 147 -9.98 13.71 -11.89
CA TRP A 147 -9.12 13.99 -13.03
C TRP A 147 -9.94 14.49 -14.21
N ASN A 148 -9.57 15.65 -14.74
CA ASN A 148 -10.18 16.20 -15.94
C ASN A 148 -9.31 15.88 -17.15
N PHE A 149 -9.85 15.14 -18.13
CA PHE A 149 -9.21 14.96 -19.42
C PHE A 149 -9.22 16.30 -20.17
N LYS A 150 -8.13 17.07 -20.06
CA LYS A 150 -7.95 18.25 -20.91
C LYS A 150 -7.61 17.76 -22.32
N SER A 151 -8.44 18.13 -23.30
CA SER A 151 -8.21 17.85 -24.73
C SER A 151 -7.09 18.73 -25.32
N SER A 152 -5.94 18.83 -24.66
CA SER A 152 -4.84 19.67 -25.15
C SER A 152 -4.02 18.88 -26.17
N ARG A 153 -3.89 19.42 -27.38
CA ARG A 153 -3.05 18.90 -28.49
C ARG A 153 -1.54 19.00 -28.22
N THR A 154 -1.12 19.52 -27.07
CA THR A 154 0.29 19.60 -26.67
C THR A 154 0.62 18.45 -25.74
N GLU A 155 1.50 17.57 -26.20
CA GLU A 155 1.89 16.25 -25.66
C GLU A 155 2.49 16.21 -24.25
N THR A 156 2.44 17.30 -23.48
CA THR A 156 2.94 17.31 -22.10
C THR A 156 1.91 16.75 -21.13
N ARG A 157 1.82 15.42 -21.18
CA ARG A 157 1.59 14.44 -20.10
C ARG A 157 0.28 14.58 -19.31
N ASN A 158 -0.64 13.65 -19.58
CA ASN A 158 -1.74 13.25 -18.69
C ASN A 158 -1.21 12.59 -17.40
N LEU A 159 -0.36 13.28 -16.65
CA LEU A 159 0.26 12.79 -15.42
C LEU A 159 -0.77 12.82 -14.28
N ILE A 160 -1.29 11.65 -13.91
CA ILE A 160 -2.28 11.53 -12.83
C ILE A 160 -1.66 11.90 -11.47
N ASN A 161 -0.48 11.38 -11.17
CA ASN A 161 0.27 11.63 -9.94
C ASN A 161 1.77 11.36 -10.13
N TYR A 162 2.57 11.98 -9.27
CA TYR A 162 4.00 11.70 -9.12
C TYR A 162 4.29 11.41 -7.65
N PHE A 163 5.08 10.37 -7.39
CA PHE A 163 5.45 9.93 -6.05
C PHE A 163 6.96 9.79 -5.99
N ASN A 164 7.57 10.36 -4.95
CA ASN A 164 8.97 10.10 -4.62
C ASN A 164 9.02 9.18 -3.39
N ILE A 165 9.73 8.06 -3.54
CA ILE A 165 9.78 6.99 -2.56
C ILE A 165 11.21 6.84 -2.06
N GLU A 166 11.37 6.99 -0.76
CA GLU A 166 12.65 6.86 -0.08
C GLU A 166 12.63 5.62 0.82
N MET A 167 13.54 4.70 0.53
CA MET A 167 13.70 3.48 1.32
C MET A 167 15.21 3.20 1.47
N PRO A 168 15.83 3.59 2.61
CA PRO A 168 17.22 3.26 2.87
C PRO A 168 17.40 1.74 2.95
N ALA A 169 17.83 1.12 1.85
CA ALA A 169 18.00 -0.32 1.72
C ALA A 169 18.80 -0.95 2.87
N HIS A 170 19.84 -0.22 3.32
CA HIS A 170 20.72 -0.63 4.41
C HIS A 170 20.03 -0.66 5.77
N GLU A 171 18.93 0.07 5.97
CA GLU A 171 18.16 0.10 7.21
C GLU A 171 17.01 -0.91 7.24
N THR A 172 16.86 -1.73 6.20
CA THR A 172 15.71 -2.65 6.15
C THR A 172 15.96 -3.90 6.98
N SER A 173 15.00 -4.27 7.82
CA SER A 173 15.06 -5.47 8.66
C SER A 173 14.66 -6.77 7.93
N SER A 174 14.61 -6.77 6.60
CA SER A 174 14.05 -7.88 5.83
C SER A 174 14.91 -9.14 5.97
N ASP A 175 14.26 -10.28 6.19
CA ASP A 175 14.90 -11.60 6.30
C ASP A 175 15.45 -12.05 4.92
N TRP A 176 16.49 -11.37 4.43
CA TRP A 176 17.30 -11.74 3.25
C TRP A 176 16.69 -11.45 1.87
N ARG A 177 15.53 -10.79 1.80
CA ARG A 177 14.95 -10.35 0.52
C ARG A 177 15.44 -8.96 0.18
N HIS A 178 15.64 -8.71 -1.12
CA HIS A 178 15.91 -7.36 -1.60
C HIS A 178 14.77 -6.44 -1.15
N PRO A 179 15.10 -5.30 -0.53
CA PRO A 179 14.10 -4.31 -0.16
C PRO A 179 13.39 -3.84 -1.42
N ALA A 180 12.07 -3.75 -1.33
CA ALA A 180 11.21 -3.43 -2.45
C ALA A 180 9.90 -2.86 -1.93
N VAL A 181 9.22 -2.15 -2.83
CA VAL A 181 7.94 -1.53 -2.55
C VAL A 181 6.88 -2.30 -3.31
N ILE A 182 5.86 -2.75 -2.60
CA ILE A 182 4.70 -3.40 -3.21
C ILE A 182 3.68 -2.31 -3.49
N PHE A 183 3.14 -2.27 -4.72
CA PHE A 183 2.19 -1.25 -5.12
C PHE A 183 0.88 -1.85 -5.65
N ALA A 184 -0.20 -1.09 -5.51
CA ALA A 184 -1.49 -1.38 -6.13
C ALA A 184 -2.19 -0.08 -6.56
N VAL A 185 -2.93 -0.18 -7.67
CA VAL A 185 -3.86 0.85 -8.16
C VAL A 185 -5.27 0.30 -8.02
N HIS A 186 -6.18 1.04 -7.40
CA HIS A 186 -7.52 0.54 -7.11
C HIS A 186 -8.54 1.68 -6.97
N SER A 187 -9.82 1.33 -6.80
CA SER A 187 -10.86 2.33 -6.51
C SER A 187 -10.59 3.02 -5.15
N PRO A 188 -10.83 4.34 -5.02
CA PRO A 188 -10.77 5.08 -3.77
C PRO A 188 -11.61 4.52 -2.63
N PHE A 189 -12.62 3.73 -2.94
CA PHE A 189 -13.63 3.27 -1.99
C PHE A 189 -13.40 1.83 -1.53
N ILE A 190 -12.36 1.15 -2.02
CA ILE A 190 -12.09 -0.24 -1.64
C ILE A 190 -10.73 -0.35 -0.98
N ARG A 191 -10.64 -1.19 0.05
CA ARG A 191 -9.37 -1.59 0.63
C ARG A 191 -8.82 -2.76 -0.18
N VAL A 192 -7.60 -2.60 -0.70
CA VAL A 192 -6.86 -3.72 -1.29
C VAL A 192 -5.74 -4.15 -0.36
N ASN A 193 -5.40 -5.44 -0.42
CA ASN A 193 -4.19 -5.96 0.19
C ASN A 193 -3.17 -6.27 -0.91
N PRO A 194 -2.20 -5.37 -1.18
CA PRO A 194 -1.20 -5.59 -2.22
C PRO A 194 -0.31 -6.81 -1.97
N SER A 195 -0.35 -7.43 -0.78
CA SER A 195 0.47 -8.61 -0.48
C SER A 195 -0.08 -9.91 -1.08
N VAL A 196 -1.34 -9.92 -1.55
CA VAL A 196 -1.98 -11.11 -2.15
C VAL A 196 -1.57 -11.26 -3.61
N ASP A 197 -1.60 -10.16 -4.37
CA ASP A 197 -1.13 -10.09 -5.76
C ASP A 197 -0.20 -8.87 -5.92
N PRO A 198 1.11 -9.04 -5.62
CA PRO A 198 2.01 -7.91 -5.48
C PRO A 198 2.60 -7.47 -6.81
N ASN A 199 2.33 -6.23 -7.20
CA ASN A 199 3.21 -5.54 -8.13
C ASN A 199 4.42 -4.98 -7.36
N VAL A 200 5.64 -5.33 -7.77
CA VAL A 200 6.86 -5.04 -7.00
C VAL A 200 7.74 -4.03 -7.72
N LEU A 201 8.00 -2.89 -7.07
CA LEU A 201 8.97 -1.89 -7.48
C LEU A 201 10.31 -2.16 -6.77
N LYS A 202 11.34 -2.42 -7.57
CA LYS A 202 12.73 -2.50 -7.10
C LYS A 202 13.28 -1.10 -6.86
N LEU A 203 14.11 -0.96 -5.83
CA LEU A 203 14.78 0.30 -5.51
C LEU A 203 15.79 0.72 -6.59
N GLY A 204 16.04 2.03 -6.70
CA GLY A 204 17.04 2.59 -7.61
C GLY A 204 16.58 2.73 -9.06
N HIS A 205 15.27 2.67 -9.31
CA HIS A 205 14.67 2.79 -10.64
C HIS A 205 13.55 3.81 -10.65
N ASP A 206 13.42 4.51 -11.77
CA ASP A 206 12.26 5.34 -12.09
C ASP A 206 11.22 4.48 -12.82
N TYR A 207 9.96 4.58 -12.41
CA TYR A 207 8.86 3.81 -13.00
C TYR A 207 7.83 4.75 -13.61
N GLU A 208 7.48 4.49 -14.87
CA GLU A 208 6.30 5.05 -15.52
C GLU A 208 5.18 4.01 -15.51
N ILE A 209 4.13 4.27 -14.72
CA ILE A 209 2.97 3.38 -14.59
C ILE A 209 1.83 3.96 -15.41
N ILE A 210 1.42 3.23 -16.45
CA ILE A 210 0.30 3.61 -17.32
C ILE A 210 -0.98 2.98 -16.76
N VAL A 211 -1.90 3.82 -16.29
CA VAL A 211 -3.22 3.39 -15.81
C VAL A 211 -4.24 3.53 -16.93
N ARG A 212 -4.99 2.46 -17.18
CA ARG A 212 -6.11 2.44 -18.14
C ARG A 212 -7.40 2.17 -17.39
N LEU A 213 -8.38 3.04 -17.58
CA LEU A 213 -9.75 2.75 -17.17
C LEU A 213 -10.39 1.92 -18.29
N GLU A 214 -10.71 0.66 -18.00
CA GLU A 214 -11.32 -0.24 -19.00
C GLU A 214 -12.79 0.11 -19.22
N ALA A 215 -13.56 0.19 -18.13
CA ALA A 215 -14.95 0.61 -18.15
C ALA A 215 -15.37 1.18 -16.78
N GLU A 216 -16.31 2.11 -16.78
CA GLU A 216 -17.09 2.47 -15.61
C GLU A 216 -18.53 2.02 -15.87
N GLU A 217 -18.99 1.03 -15.10
CA GLU A 217 -20.29 0.41 -15.30
C GLU A 217 -21.32 1.06 -14.37
N HIS A 218 -22.30 1.74 -14.96
CA HIS A 218 -23.45 2.28 -14.23
C HIS A 218 -24.63 1.32 -14.37
N LEU A 219 -24.82 0.48 -13.36
CA LEU A 219 -25.93 -0.48 -13.33
C LEU A 219 -27.19 0.19 -12.79
N LEU A 220 -28.35 -0.11 -13.38
CA LEU A 220 -29.62 0.46 -12.96
C LEU A 220 -30.03 -0.09 -11.59
N PRO A 221 -30.62 0.71 -10.69
CA PRO A 221 -31.13 0.22 -9.41
C PRO A 221 -32.34 -0.70 -9.60
N HIS A 222 -32.90 -1.25 -8.51
CA HIS A 222 -34.17 -1.99 -8.56
C HIS A 222 -35.24 -1.22 -9.38
N PRO A 223 -36.04 -1.87 -10.25
CA PRO A 223 -36.36 -3.30 -10.35
C PRO A 223 -35.44 -4.15 -11.24
N PHE A 224 -34.37 -3.57 -11.79
CA PHE A 224 -33.43 -4.32 -12.63
C PHE A 224 -32.66 -5.34 -11.78
N HIS A 225 -32.36 -6.52 -12.34
CA HIS A 225 -31.66 -7.61 -11.65
C HIS A 225 -30.16 -7.36 -11.52
N THR A 226 -29.78 -6.21 -10.97
CA THR A 226 -28.38 -5.78 -10.87
C THR A 226 -27.77 -6.05 -9.49
N ASN A 227 -28.55 -6.39 -8.46
CA ASN A 227 -28.11 -6.57 -7.06
C ASN A 227 -27.06 -5.52 -6.63
N CYS A 228 -27.25 -4.28 -7.07
CA CYS A 228 -26.33 -3.17 -6.83
C CYS A 228 -26.89 -2.24 -5.77
N THR A 229 -26.02 -1.83 -4.87
CA THR A 229 -26.30 -0.82 -3.85
C THR A 229 -25.32 0.33 -4.08
N ASP A 230 -25.83 1.53 -4.35
CA ASP A 230 -24.99 2.73 -4.44
C ASP A 230 -24.70 3.25 -3.02
N TYR A 231 -23.63 2.73 -2.42
CA TYR A 231 -23.20 3.11 -1.08
C TYR A 231 -22.81 4.60 -0.99
N GLU A 232 -22.30 5.19 -2.06
CA GLU A 232 -21.94 6.61 -2.09
C GLU A 232 -23.18 7.51 -2.07
N GLU A 233 -24.21 7.16 -2.85
CA GLU A 233 -25.48 7.87 -2.84
C GLU A 233 -26.18 7.75 -1.47
N ILE A 234 -26.21 6.55 -0.90
CA ILE A 234 -26.79 6.31 0.44
C ILE A 234 -26.03 7.11 1.50
N TRP A 235 -24.69 7.06 1.47
CA TRP A 235 -23.85 7.79 2.40
C TRP A 235 -24.09 9.31 2.31
N ARG A 236 -24.19 9.87 1.09
CA ARG A 236 -24.54 11.28 0.89
C ARG A 236 -25.91 11.64 1.42
N LYS A 237 -26.94 10.80 1.18
CA LYS A 237 -28.30 10.99 1.69
C LYS A 237 -28.37 10.94 3.22
N ASN A 238 -27.51 10.14 3.84
CA ASN A 238 -27.43 9.98 5.30
C ASN A 238 -26.49 11.00 5.97
N ASN A 239 -26.37 12.22 5.43
CA ASN A 239 -25.47 13.25 5.98
C ASN A 239 -24.02 12.77 6.17
N LYS A 240 -23.51 11.96 5.23
CA LYS A 240 -22.16 11.40 5.28
C LYS A 240 -21.93 10.45 6.45
N THR A 241 -22.92 9.64 6.78
CA THR A 241 -22.83 8.60 7.83
C THR A 241 -23.13 7.22 7.27
N GLY A 242 -22.51 6.18 7.85
CA GLY A 242 -22.60 4.80 7.39
C GLY A 242 -21.46 4.37 6.47
N PRO A 243 -21.46 3.11 6.01
CA PRO A 243 -20.38 2.54 5.19
C PRO A 243 -20.40 3.10 3.76
N ARG A 244 -19.20 3.38 3.22
CA ARG A 244 -18.98 3.83 1.82
C ARG A 244 -18.68 2.67 0.86
N SER A 245 -18.58 1.46 1.36
CA SER A 245 -18.33 0.25 0.57
C SER A 245 -18.94 -1.00 1.20
N GLN A 246 -19.04 -2.07 0.42
CA GLN A 246 -19.35 -3.41 0.92
C GLN A 246 -18.11 -3.97 1.66
N GLU A 247 -18.29 -4.44 2.90
CA GLU A 247 -17.24 -5.10 3.71
C GLU A 247 -17.10 -6.60 3.40
#